data_AF-A0A5D2Q3B0-F1
#
_entry.id   AF-A0A5D2Q3B0-F1
#
_cell.length_a   1.000
_cell.length_b   1.000
_cell.length_c   1.000
_cell.angle_alpha   90.00
_cell.angle_beta   90.00
_cell.angle_gamma   90.00
#
_symmetry.space_group_name_H-M   'P 1'
#
loop_
_entity.id
_entity.type
_entity.pdbx_description
1 polymer ?
#
loop_
_entity_poly.entity_id
_entity_poly.type
_entity_poly.pdbx_seq_one_letter_code
_entity_poly.pdbx_strand_id
1 'polypeptide(L)'
;MKEKQLKLRVRLSLLLQMVLNATRMHLSCLILFLLLTLTLKTTLHYFHYIPFHLKSSHMKLSRSIGDMDVGEFIVPVPYVRNYLS
;
A
#
# COMPACT_ATOMS: atom_id res chain seq x y z
N MET A 1 -29.06 50.03 23.89
CA MET A 1 -27.68 49.69 23.47
C MET A 1 -27.26 48.25 23.79
N LYS A 2 -27.60 47.68 24.96
CA LYS A 2 -27.17 46.34 25.39
C LYS A 2 -27.64 45.19 24.49
N GLU A 3 -28.86 45.27 23.94
CA GLU A 3 -29.47 44.21 23.14
C GLU A 3 -28.81 44.01 21.76
N LYS A 4 -28.43 45.12 21.09
CA LYS A 4 -27.69 45.08 19.81
C LYS A 4 -26.31 44.42 19.97
N GLN A 5 -25.63 44.67 21.09
CA GLN A 5 -24.34 44.06 21.41
C GLN A 5 -24.46 42.55 21.67
N LEU A 6 -25.53 42.11 22.34
CA LEU A 6 -25.78 40.69 22.59
C LEU A 6 -26.05 39.93 21.28
N LYS A 7 -26.88 40.51 20.39
CA LYS A 7 -27.19 39.92 19.08
C LYS A 7 -25.96 39.79 18.18
N LEU A 8 -25.04 40.77 18.24
CA LEU A 8 -23.77 40.73 17.51
C LEU A 8 -22.86 39.60 18.05
N ARG A 9 -22.74 39.46 19.37
CA ARG A 9 -21.94 38.41 20.02
C ARG A 9 -22.44 37.01 19.68
N VAL A 10 -23.75 36.79 19.70
CA VAL A 10 -24.34 35.49 19.34
C VAL A 10 -24.06 35.13 17.89
N ARG A 11 -24.22 36.09 16.97
CA ARG A 11 -23.89 35.89 15.54
C ARG A 11 -22.41 35.61 15.31
N LEU A 12 -21.53 36.35 15.99
CA LEU A 12 -20.09 36.16 15.91
C LEU A 12 -19.69 34.77 16.44
N SER A 13 -20.28 34.34 17.57
CA SER A 13 -20.04 33.02 18.15
C SER A 13 -20.47 31.89 17.21
N LEU A 14 -21.63 32.02 16.57
CA LEU A 14 -22.11 31.05 15.56
C LEU A 14 -21.17 30.97 14.36
N LEU A 15 -20.71 32.12 13.86
CA LEU A 15 -19.72 32.19 12.78
C LEU A 15 -18.41 31.51 13.16
N LEU A 16 -17.90 31.79 14.37
CA LEU A 16 -16.68 31.17 14.87
C LEU A 16 -16.83 29.64 14.97
N GLN A 17 -18.00 29.17 15.42
CA GLN A 17 -18.27 27.75 15.56
C GLN A 17 -18.37 27.03 14.20
N MET A 18 -18.96 27.67 13.18
CA MET A 18 -18.96 27.14 11.81
C MET A 18 -17.55 27.06 11.22
N VAL A 19 -16.74 28.10 11.42
CA VAL A 19 -15.35 28.14 10.94
C VAL A 19 -14.52 27.05 11.63
N LEU A 20 -14.64 26.90 12.95
CA LEU A 20 -13.94 25.87 13.72
C LEU A 20 -14.37 24.45 13.29
N ASN A 21 -15.65 24.26 12.98
CA ASN A 21 -16.14 22.97 12.52
C ASN A 21 -15.60 22.64 11.12
N ALA A 22 -15.60 23.62 10.20
CA ALA A 22 -15.04 23.45 8.87
C ALA A 22 -13.54 23.14 8.92
N THR A 23 -12.76 23.87 9.72
CA THR A 23 -11.32 23.60 9.87
C THR A 23 -11.04 22.24 10.51
N ARG A 24 -11.85 21.81 11.49
CA ARG A 24 -11.78 20.45 12.05
C ARG A 24 -12.02 19.38 11.00
N MET A 25 -13.05 19.54 10.15
CA MET A 25 -13.34 18.59 9.06
C MET A 25 -12.25 18.56 8.00
N HIS A 26 -11.68 19.71 7.65
CA HIS A 26 -10.55 19.75 6.71
C HIS A 26 -9.32 19.03 7.28
N LEU A 27 -9.01 19.24 8.55
CA LEU A 27 -7.88 18.59 9.19
C LEU A 27 -8.07 17.07 9.28
N SER A 28 -9.27 16.60 9.63
CA SER A 28 -9.57 15.17 9.66
C SER A 28 -9.49 14.53 8.26
N CYS A 29 -9.97 15.23 7.23
CA CYS A 29 -9.85 14.79 5.85
C CYS A 29 -8.37 14.69 5.40
N LEU A 30 -7.54 15.65 5.79
CA LEU A 30 -6.11 15.65 5.47
C LEU A 30 -5.37 14.47 6.14
N ILE A 31 -5.71 14.17 7.41
CA ILE A 31 -5.19 12.99 8.12
C ILE A 31 -5.63 11.70 7.42
N LEU A 32 -6.90 11.60 7.05
CA LEU A 32 -7.42 10.41 6.35
C LEU A 32 -6.72 10.21 4.99
N PHE A 33 -6.51 11.29 4.24
CA PHE A 33 -5.82 11.25 2.96
C PHE A 33 -4.36 10.79 3.10
N LEU A 34 -3.66 11.26 4.15
CA LEU A 34 -2.31 10.83 4.45
C LEU A 34 -2.25 9.34 4.79
N LEU A 35 -3.17 8.87 5.66
CA LEU A 35 -3.28 7.46 6.02
C LEU A 35 -3.57 6.59 4.80
N LEU A 36 -4.53 6.99 3.97
CA LEU A 36 -4.89 6.28 2.74
C LEU A 36 -3.69 6.16 1.79
N THR A 37 -2.95 7.26 1.59
CA THR A 37 -1.77 7.28 0.72
C THR A 37 -0.67 6.36 1.25
N LEU A 38 -0.45 6.37 2.58
CA LEU A 38 0.51 5.49 3.22
C LEU A 38 0.13 4.02 3.04
N THR A 39 -1.13 3.66 3.31
CA THR A 39 -1.65 2.30 3.14
C THR A 39 -1.57 1.83 1.69
N LEU A 40 -1.88 2.69 0.73
CA LEU A 40 -1.78 2.33 -0.69
C LEU A 40 -0.33 2.07 -1.08
N LYS A 41 0.61 2.92 -0.65
CA LYS A 41 2.04 2.74 -0.93
C LYS A 41 2.59 1.45 -0.31
N THR A 42 2.26 1.16 0.95
CA THR A 42 2.70 -0.08 1.60
C THR A 42 2.10 -1.30 0.92
N THR A 43 0.80 -1.27 0.61
CA THR A 43 0.11 -2.35 -0.08
C THR A 43 0.74 -2.61 -1.44
N LEU A 44 0.94 -1.57 -2.28
CA LEU A 44 1.64 -1.71 -3.56
C LEU A 44 3.06 -2.24 -3.40
N HIS A 45 3.80 -1.79 -2.39
CA HIS A 45 5.14 -2.32 -2.09
C HIS A 45 5.10 -3.81 -1.75
N TYR A 46 4.17 -4.25 -0.90
CA TYR A 46 3.96 -5.67 -0.60
C TYR A 46 3.52 -6.46 -1.84
N PHE A 47 2.59 -5.93 -2.65
CA PHE A 47 2.18 -6.56 -3.90
C PHE A 47 3.29 -6.68 -4.94
N HIS A 48 4.30 -5.80 -4.91
CA HIS A 48 5.47 -5.93 -5.76
C HIS A 48 6.51 -6.89 -5.16
N TYR A 49 6.70 -6.84 -3.84
CA TYR A 49 7.73 -7.62 -3.14
C TYR A 49 7.36 -9.10 -2.97
N ILE A 50 6.09 -9.41 -2.67
CA ILE A 50 5.58 -10.77 -2.43
C ILE A 50 5.74 -11.68 -3.67
N PRO A 51 5.31 -11.32 -4.90
CA PRO A 51 5.53 -12.15 -6.08
C PRO A 51 7.00 -12.19 -6.48
N PHE A 52 7.82 -11.16 -6.22
CA PHE A 52 9.25 -11.19 -6.56
C PHE A 52 10.03 -12.15 -5.64
N HIS A 53 9.71 -12.18 -4.35
CA HIS A 53 10.31 -13.13 -3.39
C HIS A 53 9.72 -14.54 -3.50
N LEU A 54 8.44 -14.69 -3.83
CA LEU A 54 7.86 -16.01 -4.13
C LEU A 54 8.42 -16.57 -5.44
N LYS A 55 8.48 -15.79 -6.52
CA LYS A 55 9.04 -16.25 -7.80
C LYS A 55 10.52 -16.63 -7.70
N SER A 56 11.31 -15.94 -6.88
CA SER A 56 12.71 -16.28 -6.58
C SER A 56 12.86 -17.52 -5.68
N SER A 57 11.93 -17.75 -4.74
CA SER A 57 12.02 -18.87 -3.78
C SER A 57 11.36 -20.18 -4.26
N HIS A 58 10.61 -20.16 -5.36
CA HIS A 58 9.89 -21.33 -5.87
C HIS A 58 10.77 -22.35 -6.61
N MET A 59 12.01 -22.02 -6.96
CA MET A 59 12.95 -22.97 -7.60
C MET A 59 14.21 -23.16 -6.76
N LYS A 60 14.13 -24.12 -5.85
CA LYS A 60 15.29 -24.65 -5.10
C LYS A 60 16.07 -25.72 -5.87
N LEU A 61 15.69 -25.98 -7.12
CA LEU A 61 16.28 -27.00 -7.99
C LEU A 61 16.89 -26.32 -9.21
N SER A 62 18.11 -26.73 -9.56
CA SER A 62 18.80 -26.26 -10.77
C SER A 62 18.37 -26.99 -12.05
N ARG A 63 17.47 -27.99 -11.93
CA ARG A 63 16.99 -28.84 -13.03
C ARG A 63 15.57 -29.31 -12.81
N SER A 64 14.75 -29.21 -13.85
CA SER A 64 13.38 -29.70 -13.91
C SER A 64 12.92 -29.74 -15.38
N ILE A 65 11.80 -30.42 -15.64
CA ILE A 65 11.21 -30.61 -16.97
C ILE A 65 9.91 -29.80 -17.04
N GLY A 66 9.72 -28.99 -18.10
CA GLY A 66 8.48 -28.24 -18.34
C GLY A 66 8.48 -26.77 -17.90
N ASP A 67 9.58 -26.27 -17.32
CA ASP A 67 9.72 -24.87 -16.86
C ASP A 67 10.12 -23.90 -17.97
N MET A 68 9.29 -23.83 -19.02
CA MET A 68 9.56 -23.07 -20.25
C MET A 68 9.62 -21.55 -20.00
N ASP A 69 8.90 -21.06 -18.99
CA ASP A 69 8.76 -19.64 -18.65
C ASP A 69 9.97 -19.07 -17.88
N VAL A 70 10.94 -19.92 -17.49
CA VAL A 70 12.04 -19.54 -16.58
C VAL A 70 13.37 -19.36 -17.30
N GLY A 71 13.53 -19.86 -18.54
CA GLY A 71 14.64 -19.56 -19.48
C GLY A 71 16.08 -19.66 -18.95
N GLU A 72 16.96 -20.44 -19.60
CA GLU A 72 18.43 -20.57 -19.36
C GLU A 72 18.95 -20.92 -17.94
N PHE A 73 18.20 -20.68 -16.86
CA PHE A 73 18.61 -20.95 -15.48
C PHE A 73 18.33 -22.39 -15.03
N ILE A 74 17.44 -23.10 -15.72
CA ILE A 74 17.05 -24.48 -15.42
C ILE A 74 17.23 -25.32 -16.66
N VAL A 75 18.12 -26.30 -16.55
CA VAL A 75 18.55 -27.11 -17.69
C VAL A 75 17.92 -28.51 -17.59
N PRO A 76 17.22 -29.00 -18.62
CA PRO A 76 16.60 -30.33 -18.61
C PRO A 76 17.62 -31.44 -18.94
N VAL A 77 18.90 -31.27 -18.59
CA VAL A 77 19.97 -32.22 -18.91
C VAL A 77 20.20 -33.15 -17.71
N PRO A 78 19.86 -34.45 -17.82
CA PRO A 78 20.09 -35.42 -16.76
C PRO A 78 21.58 -35.80 -16.67
N TYR A 79 22.04 -36.17 -15.47
CA TYR A 79 23.29 -36.91 -15.33
C TYR A 79 23.00 -38.39 -15.48
N VAL A 80 23.49 -39.01 -16.56
CA VAL A 80 23.36 -40.44 -16.78
C VAL A 80 24.63 -41.13 -16.29
N ARG A 81 24.49 -42.05 -15.33
CA ARG A 81 25.58 -42.94 -14.89
C ARG A 81 25.35 -44.31 -15.50
N ASN A 82 26.25 -44.74 -16.39
CA ASN A 82 26.23 -46.10 -16.90
C ASN A 82 26.85 -47.05 -15.87
N TYR A 83 26.05 -47.98 -15.36
CA TYR A 83 26.53 -49.11 -14.58
C TYR A 83 26.79 -50.27 -15.53
N LEU A 84 27.91 -50.22 -16.26
CA LEU A 84 28.44 -51.40 -16.93
C LEU A 84 29.35 -52.09 -15.91
N SER A 85 28.84 -53.19 -15.35
CA SER A 85 29.60 -54.21 -14.62
C SER A 85 30.49 -55.01 -15.55
#